data_AF-A0A424S339-F1
#
_entry.id   AF-A0A424S339-F1
#
_cell.length_a   1.000
_cell.length_b   1.000
_cell.length_c   1.000
_cell.angle_alpha   90.00
_cell.angle_beta   90.00
_cell.angle_gamma   90.00
#
_symmetry.space_group_name_H-M   'P 1'
#
loop_
_entity.id
_entity.type
_entity.pdbx_description
1 polymer ?
#
loop_
_entity_poly.entity_id
_entity_poly.type
_entity_poly.pdbx_seq_one_letter_code
_entity_poly.pdbx_strand_id
1 'polypeptide(L)'
;MNKINYYHSLIFFNFCILLSAFEFLRNNNLLILCLFLILSLGISHGALDHIKGKKILKILNYKSTSTFYILYICIGASIILLWLLFSSILLLIFLLVASYHFGKEDSEFINDKSNSDLIYFFKGSLIITAPLLFHKTKTLDIFINLNFDISQSLFISNEFLYIFIVISFFANVIISLNKQLDIKSLLLMDFLSILLLNYFLNPILAFTIYFCFLHSIRHSFKLSNELNKKNFIKGFKEFLIKAIPLTILTAVLFLISLFFLNKYYFLDNAISKVIFIGLASLTFPHILLEYFLEKNETQRN
;
A
#
# COMPACT_ATOMS: atom_id res chain seq x y z
N MET A 1 8.19 -9.04 17.33
CA MET A 1 7.47 -8.67 16.09
C MET A 1 6.88 -9.89 15.38
N ASN A 2 7.66 -10.92 15.05
CA ASN A 2 7.17 -12.11 14.32
C ASN A 2 5.89 -12.73 14.89
N LYS A 3 5.81 -12.94 16.22
CA LYS A 3 4.62 -13.49 16.87
C LYS A 3 3.37 -12.61 16.71
N ILE A 4 3.53 -11.28 16.79
CA ILE A 4 2.42 -10.32 16.60
C ILE A 4 1.93 -10.37 15.15
N ASN A 5 2.86 -10.33 14.19
CA ASN A 5 2.52 -10.42 12.77
C ASN A 5 1.89 -11.76 12.41
N TYR A 6 2.32 -12.87 13.01
CA TYR A 6 1.72 -14.18 12.80
C TYR A 6 0.24 -14.21 13.21
N TYR A 7 -0.08 -13.78 14.44
CA TYR A 7 -1.47 -13.72 14.88
C TYR A 7 -2.30 -12.73 14.08
N HIS A 8 -1.71 -11.61 13.68
CA HIS A 8 -2.38 -10.65 12.81
C HIS A 8 -2.73 -11.25 11.45
N SER A 9 -1.79 -11.93 10.77
CA SER A 9 -2.09 -12.65 9.52
C SER A 9 -3.11 -13.76 9.70
N LEU A 10 -3.08 -14.49 10.82
CA LEU A 10 -4.09 -15.51 11.13
C LEU A 10 -5.48 -14.89 11.28
N ILE A 11 -5.61 -13.81 12.05
CA ILE A 11 -6.87 -13.09 12.23
C ILE A 11 -7.35 -12.52 10.89
N PHE A 12 -6.45 -11.90 10.13
CA PHE A 12 -6.77 -11.30 8.84
C PHE A 12 -7.22 -12.35 7.81
N PHE A 13 -6.55 -13.50 7.74
CA PHE A 13 -6.94 -14.59 6.84
C PHE A 13 -8.35 -15.12 7.15
N ASN A 14 -8.64 -15.36 8.44
CA ASN A 14 -9.99 -15.77 8.87
C ASN A 14 -11.03 -14.67 8.61
N PHE A 15 -10.66 -13.41 8.79
CA PHE A 15 -11.51 -12.27 8.45
C PHE A 15 -11.80 -12.22 6.94
N CYS A 16 -10.82 -12.48 6.07
CA CYS A 16 -11.02 -12.56 4.63
C CYS A 16 -12.00 -13.68 4.27
N ILE A 17 -11.87 -14.88 4.87
CA ILE A 17 -12.81 -15.99 4.68
C ILE A 17 -14.23 -15.55 5.07
N LEU A 18 -14.38 -14.93 6.24
CA LEU A 18 -15.67 -14.44 6.71
C LEU A 18 -16.28 -13.42 5.74
N LEU A 19 -15.50 -12.44 5.28
CA LEU A 19 -15.95 -11.43 4.31
C LEU A 19 -16.39 -12.05 2.98
N SER A 20 -15.66 -13.06 2.50
CA SER A 20 -15.98 -13.75 1.23
C SER A 20 -17.32 -14.48 1.25
N ALA A 21 -17.81 -14.87 2.43
CA ALA A 21 -19.09 -15.54 2.60
C ALA A 21 -20.28 -14.60 2.40
N PHE A 22 -20.13 -13.29 2.64
CA PHE A 22 -21.23 -12.33 2.56
C PHE A 22 -21.53 -11.91 1.11
N GLU A 23 -22.66 -12.41 0.58
CA GLU A 23 -23.13 -12.08 -0.76
C GLU A 23 -23.27 -10.58 -1.01
N PHE A 24 -23.73 -9.84 0.00
CA PHE A 24 -23.84 -8.39 -0.07
C PHE A 24 -22.52 -7.70 -0.44
N LEU A 25 -21.39 -8.16 0.12
CA LEU A 25 -20.07 -7.59 -0.17
C LEU A 25 -19.57 -7.94 -1.58
N ARG A 26 -19.93 -9.12 -2.09
CA ARG A 26 -19.53 -9.58 -3.43
C ARG A 26 -20.24 -8.80 -4.54
N ASN A 27 -21.53 -8.53 -4.34
CA ASN A 27 -22.40 -8.02 -5.40
C ASN A 27 -22.51 -6.49 -5.42
N ASN A 28 -22.20 -5.80 -4.32
CA ASN A 28 -22.35 -4.34 -4.23
C ASN A 28 -21.04 -3.57 -4.42
N ASN A 29 -21.14 -2.39 -5.02
CA ASN A 29 -20.04 -1.44 -5.10
C ASN A 29 -20.01 -0.58 -3.83
N LEU A 30 -19.01 -0.78 -2.97
CA LEU A 30 -18.90 -0.12 -1.67
C LEU A 30 -17.85 1.01 -1.69
N LEU A 31 -17.83 1.83 -2.75
CA LEU A 31 -16.81 2.87 -2.96
C LEU A 31 -16.71 3.88 -1.81
N ILE A 32 -17.84 4.33 -1.26
CA ILE A 32 -17.85 5.28 -0.15
C ILE A 32 -17.24 4.66 1.10
N LEU A 33 -17.56 3.39 1.39
CA LEU A 33 -16.93 2.65 2.48
C LEU A 33 -15.44 2.49 2.22
N CYS A 34 -15.04 2.17 0.99
CA CYS A 34 -13.63 2.06 0.62
C CYS A 34 -12.88 3.37 0.86
N LEU A 35 -13.43 4.48 0.39
CA LEU A 35 -12.87 5.82 0.62
C LEU A 35 -12.75 6.09 2.12
N PHE A 36 -13.81 5.86 2.90
CA PHE A 36 -13.79 6.05 4.35
C PHE A 36 -12.69 5.23 5.04
N LEU A 37 -12.53 3.95 4.68
CA LEU A 37 -11.50 3.08 5.24
C LEU A 37 -10.09 3.55 4.86
N ILE A 38 -9.88 3.96 3.61
CA ILE A 38 -8.58 4.50 3.16
C ILE A 38 -8.25 5.79 3.91
N LEU A 39 -9.21 6.72 4.02
CA LEU A 39 -9.01 8.00 4.70
C LEU A 39 -8.75 7.86 6.21
N SER A 40 -9.31 6.83 6.85
CA SER A 40 -9.18 6.63 8.30
C SER A 40 -8.00 5.73 8.68
N LEU A 41 -7.86 4.57 8.03
CA LEU A 41 -6.86 3.55 8.37
C LEU A 41 -5.70 3.55 7.37
N GLY A 42 -5.99 3.61 6.07
CA GLY A 42 -4.97 3.52 5.02
C GLY A 42 -3.93 4.63 5.09
N ILE A 43 -4.36 5.90 5.13
CA ILE A 43 -3.43 7.04 5.13
C ILE A 43 -2.58 7.13 6.42
N SER A 44 -2.99 6.47 7.50
CA SER A 44 -2.20 6.43 8.74
C SER A 44 -0.82 5.79 8.56
N HIS A 45 -0.64 4.98 7.51
CA HIS A 45 0.61 4.35 7.11
C HIS A 45 1.78 5.36 7.02
N GLY A 46 1.62 6.43 6.22
CA GLY A 46 2.62 7.49 6.06
C GLY A 46 2.56 8.60 7.11
N ALA A 47 1.72 8.49 8.14
CA ALA A 47 1.44 9.61 9.04
C ALA A 47 2.63 10.00 9.96
N LEU A 48 3.64 9.14 10.08
CA LEU A 48 4.87 9.48 10.80
C LEU A 48 6.01 9.99 9.90
N ASP A 49 5.74 10.26 8.62
CA ASP A 49 6.75 10.78 7.68
C ASP A 49 7.37 12.09 8.16
N HIS A 50 6.63 12.94 8.84
CA HIS A 50 7.18 14.15 9.46
C HIS A 50 8.25 13.87 10.53
N ILE A 51 8.17 12.75 11.24
CA ILE A 51 9.18 12.35 12.23
C ILE A 51 10.42 11.81 11.50
N LYS A 52 10.21 10.97 10.49
CA LYS A 52 11.24 10.44 9.60
C LYS A 52 12.00 11.58 8.88
N GLY A 53 11.27 12.54 8.33
CA GLY A 53 11.79 13.75 7.71
C GLY A 53 12.62 14.62 8.63
N LYS A 54 12.19 14.81 9.88
CA LYS A 54 12.99 15.51 10.91
C LYS A 54 14.33 14.82 11.16
N LYS A 55 14.38 13.48 11.15
CA LYS A 55 15.64 12.73 11.28
C LYS A 55 16.56 13.02 10.08
N ILE A 56 16.04 12.98 8.85
CA ILE A 56 16.84 13.32 7.64
C ILE A 56 17.36 14.75 7.68
N LEU A 57 16.51 15.73 7.97
CA LEU A 57 16.95 17.13 8.01
C LEU A 57 18.07 17.33 9.04
N LYS A 58 17.99 16.64 10.19
CA LYS A 58 19.06 16.64 11.18
C LYS A 58 20.35 15.99 10.66
N ILE A 59 20.24 14.91 9.87
CA ILE A 59 21.38 14.27 9.19
C ILE A 59 22.04 15.23 8.19
N LEU A 60 21.24 16.03 7.47
CA LEU A 60 21.67 17.00 6.47
C LEU A 60 21.99 18.41 7.04
N ASN A 61 22.03 18.58 8.35
CA ASN A 61 22.29 19.85 9.05
C ASN A 61 21.28 20.99 8.77
N TYR A 62 20.06 20.67 8.32
CA TYR A 62 18.97 21.64 8.22
C TYR A 62 18.17 21.69 9.53
N LYS A 63 17.96 22.90 10.07
CA LYS A 63 17.29 23.09 11.37
C LYS A 63 15.77 23.25 11.27
N SER A 64 15.24 23.72 10.14
CA SER A 64 13.82 24.06 10.03
C SER A 64 12.97 22.84 9.68
N THR A 65 12.01 22.52 10.54
CA THR A 65 11.01 21.48 10.25
C THR A 65 10.02 21.91 9.17
N SER A 66 9.86 23.20 8.90
CA SER A 66 8.97 23.69 7.83
C SER A 66 9.48 23.30 6.44
N THR A 67 10.80 23.22 6.27
CA THR A 67 11.43 22.81 5.00
C THR A 67 10.99 21.41 4.58
N PHE A 68 10.84 20.48 5.54
CA PHE A 68 10.32 19.14 5.25
C PHE A 68 8.91 19.19 4.68
N TYR A 69 7.98 19.90 5.35
CA TYR A 69 6.60 19.97 4.90
C TYR A 69 6.47 20.63 3.52
N ILE A 70 7.22 21.71 3.26
CA ILE A 70 7.24 22.37 1.95
C ILE A 70 7.70 21.38 0.87
N LEU A 71 8.84 20.72 1.07
CA LEU A 71 9.36 19.75 0.11
C LEU A 71 8.39 18.57 -0.11
N TYR A 72 7.83 18.03 0.97
CA TYR A 72 6.89 16.91 0.89
C TYR A 72 5.64 17.27 0.09
N ILE A 73 5.05 18.44 0.35
CA ILE A 73 3.90 18.97 -0.40
C ILE A 73 4.28 19.27 -1.84
N CYS A 74 5.45 19.86 -2.10
CA CYS A 74 5.93 20.14 -3.46
C CYS A 74 6.11 18.86 -4.27
N ILE A 75 6.68 17.80 -3.68
CA ILE A 75 6.82 16.50 -4.36
C ILE A 75 5.43 15.93 -4.66
N GLY A 76 4.52 15.90 -3.67
CA GLY A 76 3.14 15.45 -3.87
C GLY A 76 2.42 16.21 -4.99
N ALA A 77 2.50 17.54 -4.99
CA ALA A 77 1.93 18.38 -6.04
C ALA A 77 2.57 18.15 -7.42
N SER A 78 3.89 17.93 -7.46
CA SER A 78 4.58 17.61 -8.71
C SER A 78 4.13 16.28 -9.32
N ILE A 79 3.82 15.29 -8.49
CA ILE A 79 3.26 14.00 -8.95
C ILE A 79 1.88 14.19 -9.55
N ILE A 80 1.02 15.02 -8.92
CA ILE A 80 -0.29 15.35 -9.47
C ILE A 80 -0.14 16.05 -10.83
N LEU A 81 0.77 17.02 -10.94
CA LEU A 81 1.05 17.71 -12.21
C LEU A 81 1.55 16.73 -13.29
N LEU A 82 2.50 15.86 -12.94
CA LEU A 82 3.00 14.81 -13.84
C LEU A 82 1.89 13.82 -14.23
N TRP A 83 0.95 13.52 -13.34
CA TRP A 83 -0.20 12.67 -13.66
C TRP A 83 -1.09 13.30 -14.72
N LEU A 84 -1.32 14.61 -14.62
CA LEU A 84 -2.13 15.33 -15.61
C LEU A 84 -1.45 15.37 -16.99
N LEU A 85 -0.13 15.41 -17.04
CA LEU A 85 0.64 15.48 -18.29
C LEU A 85 0.92 14.09 -18.90
N PHE A 86 1.18 13.09 -18.06
CA PHE A 86 1.70 11.76 -18.46
C PHE A 86 1.06 10.62 -17.66
N SER A 87 -0.28 10.60 -17.57
CA SER A 87 -1.05 9.65 -16.74
C SER A 87 -0.67 8.19 -16.94
N SER A 88 -0.50 7.75 -18.20
CA SER A 88 -0.19 6.37 -18.55
C SER A 88 1.18 5.92 -18.04
N ILE A 89 2.21 6.75 -18.30
CA ILE A 89 3.58 6.49 -17.86
C ILE A 89 3.66 6.53 -16.33
N LEU A 90 3.02 7.51 -15.71
CA LEU A 90 3.08 7.67 -14.26
C LEU A 90 2.33 6.54 -13.54
N LEU A 91 1.18 6.10 -14.06
CA LEU A 91 0.48 4.95 -13.50
C LEU A 91 1.30 3.66 -13.66
N LEU A 92 1.95 3.43 -14.80
CA LEU A 92 2.83 2.27 -14.98
C LEU A 92 3.98 2.29 -13.95
N ILE A 93 4.66 3.42 -13.78
CA ILE A 93 5.71 3.59 -12.77
C ILE A 93 5.15 3.36 -11.36
N PHE A 94 3.99 3.92 -11.05
CA PHE A 94 3.32 3.74 -9.76
C PHE A 94 3.03 2.27 -9.47
N LEU A 95 2.49 1.51 -10.44
CA LEU A 95 2.22 0.08 -10.31
C LEU A 95 3.51 -0.72 -10.07
N LEU A 96 4.60 -0.41 -10.79
CA LEU A 96 5.89 -1.09 -10.59
C LEU A 96 6.48 -0.81 -9.21
N VAL A 97 6.51 0.46 -8.81
CA VAL A 97 7.05 0.90 -7.50
C VAL A 97 6.19 0.36 -6.36
N ALA A 98 4.87 0.40 -6.48
CA ALA A 98 3.95 -0.13 -5.49
C ALA A 98 4.13 -1.65 -5.31
N SER A 99 4.32 -2.40 -6.39
CA SER A 99 4.59 -3.85 -6.32
C SER A 99 5.82 -4.16 -5.47
N TYR A 100 6.92 -3.43 -5.69
CA TYR A 100 8.12 -3.56 -4.88
C TYR A 100 7.87 -3.17 -3.42
N HIS A 101 7.28 -2.00 -3.19
CA HIS A 101 7.05 -1.45 -1.85
C HIS A 101 6.19 -2.38 -1.01
N PHE A 102 5.05 -2.84 -1.53
CA PHE A 102 4.19 -3.78 -0.81
C PHE A 102 4.93 -5.07 -0.46
N GLY A 103 5.65 -5.68 -1.41
CA GLY A 103 6.37 -6.92 -1.15
C GLY A 103 7.49 -6.78 -0.13
N LYS A 104 8.20 -5.65 -0.14
CA LYS A 104 9.27 -5.35 0.82
C LYS A 104 8.71 -5.11 2.21
N GLU A 105 7.79 -4.14 2.36
CA GLU A 105 7.25 -3.76 3.67
C GLU A 105 6.46 -4.90 4.33
N ASP A 106 5.70 -5.67 3.54
CA ASP A 106 4.97 -6.83 4.06
C ASP A 106 5.91 -7.96 4.51
N SER A 107 7.21 -7.88 4.20
CA SER A 107 8.23 -8.86 4.60
C SER A 107 9.25 -8.32 5.59
N GLU A 108 9.30 -7.01 5.85
CA GLU A 108 10.45 -6.36 6.49
C GLU A 108 10.73 -6.84 7.92
N PHE A 109 9.71 -7.30 8.64
CA PHE A 109 9.88 -7.89 9.97
C PHE A 109 10.61 -9.24 9.94
N ILE A 110 10.65 -9.90 8.78
CA ILE A 110 11.46 -11.08 8.52
C ILE A 110 12.85 -10.53 8.21
N ASN A 111 13.75 -10.59 9.19
CA ASN A 111 15.13 -10.12 9.07
C ASN A 111 15.91 -11.03 8.09
N ASP A 112 15.57 -10.94 6.81
CA ASP A 112 16.12 -11.75 5.75
C ASP A 112 17.13 -10.93 4.96
N LYS A 113 18.34 -11.48 4.86
CA LYS A 113 19.44 -10.88 4.09
C LYS A 113 19.33 -11.16 2.59
N SER A 114 18.18 -11.69 2.14
CA SER A 114 17.88 -11.86 0.72
C SER A 114 17.63 -10.46 0.13
N ASN A 115 18.71 -9.72 -0.09
CA ASN A 115 18.75 -8.35 -0.65
C ASN A 115 18.30 -8.30 -2.12
N SER A 116 17.42 -9.20 -2.57
CA SER A 116 16.95 -9.19 -3.95
C SER A 116 15.67 -8.36 -4.03
N ASP A 117 15.82 -7.10 -4.42
CA ASP A 117 14.69 -6.20 -4.69
C ASP A 117 13.69 -6.83 -5.66
N LEU A 118 14.18 -7.69 -6.56
CA LEU A 118 13.39 -8.46 -7.52
C LEU A 118 12.42 -9.45 -6.85
N ILE A 119 12.84 -10.11 -5.75
CA ILE A 119 11.98 -11.05 -5.02
C ILE A 119 10.83 -10.29 -4.35
N TYR A 120 11.12 -9.14 -3.73
CA TYR A 120 10.09 -8.28 -3.14
C TYR A 120 9.13 -7.75 -4.21
N PHE A 121 9.65 -7.30 -5.35
CA PHE A 121 8.82 -6.92 -6.49
C PHE A 121 7.86 -8.03 -6.91
N PHE A 122 8.35 -9.25 -7.11
CA PHE A 122 7.49 -10.37 -7.50
C PHE A 122 6.49 -10.76 -6.42
N LYS A 123 6.89 -10.73 -5.14
CA LYS A 123 5.94 -10.95 -4.03
C LYS A 123 4.77 -9.97 -4.13
N GLY A 124 5.05 -8.65 -4.16
CA GLY A 124 3.99 -7.64 -4.16
C GLY A 124 3.26 -7.47 -5.49
N SER A 125 3.82 -7.96 -6.60
CA SER A 125 3.13 -7.97 -7.91
C SER A 125 1.77 -8.67 -7.89
N LEU A 126 1.55 -9.57 -6.92
CA LEU A 126 0.27 -10.24 -6.66
C LEU A 126 -0.91 -9.27 -6.51
N ILE A 127 -0.66 -8.12 -5.90
CA ILE A 127 -1.69 -7.11 -5.60
C ILE A 127 -2.26 -6.51 -6.88
N ILE A 128 -1.47 -6.51 -7.96
CA ILE A 128 -1.85 -5.99 -9.28
C ILE A 128 -2.37 -7.12 -10.17
N THR A 129 -1.73 -8.29 -10.12
CA THR A 129 -2.05 -9.41 -11.01
C THR A 129 -3.33 -10.12 -10.62
N ALA A 130 -3.63 -10.25 -9.32
CA ALA A 130 -4.86 -10.89 -8.84
C ALA A 130 -6.16 -10.20 -9.33
N PRO A 131 -6.36 -8.88 -9.20
CA PRO A 131 -7.55 -8.22 -9.74
C PRO A 131 -7.61 -8.23 -11.27
N LEU A 132 -6.46 -8.20 -11.96
CA LEU A 132 -6.41 -8.34 -13.43
C LEU A 132 -6.81 -9.74 -13.89
N LEU A 133 -6.57 -10.76 -13.08
CA LEU A 133 -6.94 -12.14 -13.39
C LEU A 133 -8.41 -12.42 -13.07
N PHE A 134 -8.85 -12.14 -11.84
CA PHE A 134 -10.18 -12.53 -11.36
C PHE A 134 -11.29 -11.54 -11.76
N HIS A 135 -10.94 -10.27 -11.99
CA HIS A 135 -11.89 -9.21 -12.31
C HIS A 135 -11.40 -8.32 -13.46
N LYS A 136 -10.88 -8.95 -14.52
CA LYS A 136 -10.20 -8.28 -15.64
C LYS A 136 -10.95 -7.05 -16.18
N THR A 137 -12.22 -7.18 -16.55
CA THR A 137 -13.02 -6.10 -17.14
C THR A 137 -13.12 -4.91 -16.18
N LYS A 138 -13.58 -5.14 -14.95
CA LYS A 138 -13.69 -4.11 -13.91
C LYS A 138 -12.34 -3.44 -13.60
N THR A 139 -11.25 -4.20 -13.60
CA THR A 139 -9.90 -3.67 -13.36
C THR A 139 -9.42 -2.81 -14.53
N LEU A 140 -9.68 -3.22 -15.78
CA LEU A 140 -9.40 -2.42 -16.97
C LEU A 140 -10.23 -1.13 -17.01
N ASP A 141 -11.51 -1.18 -16.60
CA ASP A 141 -12.37 0.01 -16.51
C ASP A 141 -11.80 1.05 -15.53
N ILE A 142 -11.22 0.60 -14.40
CA ILE A 142 -10.51 1.47 -13.46
C ILE A 142 -9.30 2.13 -14.14
N PHE A 143 -8.49 1.37 -14.87
CA PHE A 143 -7.32 1.90 -15.57
C PHE A 143 -7.71 2.88 -16.69
N ILE A 144 -8.76 2.58 -17.46
CA ILE A 144 -9.30 3.48 -18.49
C ILE A 144 -9.80 4.78 -17.83
N ASN A 145 -10.50 4.72 -16.70
CA ASN A 145 -10.89 5.90 -15.94
C ASN A 145 -9.69 6.71 -15.44
N LEU A 146 -8.51 6.10 -15.30
CA LEU A 146 -7.25 6.78 -14.97
C LEU A 146 -6.45 7.20 -16.21
N ASN A 147 -7.06 7.18 -17.39
CA ASN A 147 -6.43 7.47 -18.69
C ASN A 147 -5.25 6.53 -19.00
N PHE A 148 -5.45 5.23 -18.77
CA PHE A 148 -4.49 4.18 -19.07
C PHE A 148 -5.20 2.98 -19.72
N ASP A 149 -5.17 2.92 -21.04
CA ASP A 149 -5.73 1.79 -21.78
C ASP A 149 -4.62 0.80 -22.15
N ILE A 150 -4.69 -0.39 -21.56
CA ILE A 150 -3.80 -1.52 -21.80
C ILE A 150 -4.56 -2.76 -22.27
N SER A 151 -5.83 -2.60 -22.66
CA SER A 151 -6.74 -3.71 -23.02
C SER A 151 -6.18 -4.65 -24.09
N GLN A 152 -5.36 -4.13 -25.00
CA GLN A 152 -4.75 -4.89 -26.10
C GLN A 152 -3.35 -5.44 -25.77
N SER A 153 -2.83 -5.20 -24.56
CA SER A 153 -1.47 -5.62 -24.21
C SER A 153 -1.39 -7.13 -23.95
N LEU A 154 -0.33 -7.76 -24.47
CA LEU A 154 -0.05 -9.18 -24.25
C LEU A 154 0.19 -9.50 -22.77
N PHE A 155 0.71 -8.55 -22.00
CA PHE A 155 1.01 -8.72 -20.57
C PHE A 155 -0.23 -8.98 -19.70
N ILE A 156 -1.44 -8.73 -20.21
CA ILE A 156 -2.70 -8.99 -19.50
C ILE A 156 -3.33 -10.30 -19.96
N SER A 157 -2.70 -11.08 -20.85
CA SER A 157 -3.18 -12.42 -21.17
C SER A 157 -3.26 -13.27 -19.89
N ASN A 158 -4.23 -14.19 -19.82
CA ASN A 158 -4.39 -15.03 -18.64
C ASN A 158 -3.11 -15.85 -18.36
N GLU A 159 -2.41 -16.30 -19.40
CA GLU A 159 -1.16 -17.06 -19.31
C GLU A 159 -0.08 -16.25 -18.59
N PHE A 160 0.15 -15.00 -18.99
CA PHE A 160 1.10 -14.12 -18.30
C PHE A 160 0.70 -13.88 -16.85
N LEU A 161 -0.59 -13.62 -16.59
CA LEU A 161 -1.08 -13.39 -15.23
C LEU A 161 -0.91 -14.62 -14.33
N TYR A 162 -1.17 -15.83 -14.83
CA TYR A 162 -0.92 -17.07 -14.09
C TYR A 162 0.57 -17.24 -13.77
N ILE A 163 1.47 -16.97 -14.73
CA ILE A 163 2.91 -17.03 -14.51
C ILE A 163 3.32 -16.07 -13.39
N PHE A 164 2.82 -14.83 -13.40
CA PHE A 164 3.13 -13.85 -12.34
C PHE A 164 2.64 -14.30 -10.95
N ILE A 165 1.46 -14.91 -10.84
CA ILE A 165 0.96 -15.45 -9.58
C ILE A 165 1.86 -16.60 -9.08
N VAL A 166 2.26 -17.51 -9.97
CA VAL A 166 3.18 -18.60 -9.64
C VAL A 166 4.54 -18.06 -9.19
N ILE A 167 5.09 -17.06 -9.89
CA ILE A 167 6.35 -16.41 -9.50
C ILE A 167 6.20 -15.73 -8.12
N SER A 168 5.07 -15.06 -7.85
CA SER A 168 4.80 -14.47 -6.53
C SER A 168 4.72 -15.52 -5.41
N PHE A 169 4.13 -16.69 -5.68
CA PHE A 169 4.14 -17.80 -4.75
C PHE A 169 5.58 -18.26 -4.45
N PHE A 170 6.39 -18.47 -5.48
CA PHE A 170 7.81 -18.83 -5.29
C PHE A 170 8.61 -17.74 -4.58
N ALA A 171 8.32 -16.46 -4.81
CA ALA A 171 8.94 -15.36 -4.06
C ALA A 171 8.68 -15.50 -2.54
N ASN A 172 7.45 -15.85 -2.13
CA ASN A 172 7.13 -16.11 -0.73
C ASN A 172 7.86 -17.36 -0.18
N VAL A 173 7.99 -18.41 -0.99
CA VAL A 173 8.79 -19.60 -0.61
C VAL A 173 10.24 -19.21 -0.38
N ILE A 174 10.84 -18.44 -1.29
CA ILE A 174 12.25 -18.02 -1.21
C ILE A 174 12.49 -17.17 0.05
N ILE A 175 11.64 -16.16 0.33
CA ILE A 175 11.75 -15.31 1.53
C ILE A 175 11.64 -16.13 2.83
N SER A 176 10.89 -17.24 2.82
CA SER A 176 10.70 -18.09 3.99
C SER A 176 11.63 -19.32 4.05
N LEU A 177 12.58 -19.44 3.12
CA LEU A 177 13.62 -20.47 3.19
C LEU A 177 14.39 -20.34 4.49
N ASN A 178 14.64 -21.49 5.14
CA ASN A 178 15.35 -21.57 6.42
C ASN A 178 14.70 -20.76 7.57
N LYS A 179 13.45 -20.31 7.43
CA LYS A 179 12.66 -19.68 8.50
C LYS A 179 11.80 -20.69 9.24
N GLN A 180 11.35 -20.31 10.43
CA GLN A 180 10.43 -21.09 11.27
C GLN A 180 9.09 -21.32 10.56
N LEU A 181 8.38 -22.40 10.95
CA LEU A 181 7.07 -22.75 10.37
C LEU A 181 6.04 -21.62 10.49
N ASP A 182 6.08 -20.86 11.58
CA ASP A 182 5.21 -19.69 11.79
C ASP A 182 5.39 -18.64 10.68
N ILE A 183 6.62 -18.39 10.22
CA ILE A 183 6.89 -17.41 9.15
C ILE A 183 6.41 -17.96 7.80
N LYS A 184 6.64 -19.24 7.52
CA LYS A 184 6.18 -19.90 6.30
C LYS A 184 4.66 -19.86 6.18
N SER A 185 3.97 -20.21 7.26
CA SER A 185 2.51 -20.18 7.32
C SER A 185 1.96 -18.75 7.28
N LEU A 186 2.62 -17.78 7.91
CA LEU A 186 2.27 -16.36 7.79
C LEU A 186 2.27 -15.90 6.33
N LEU A 187 3.38 -16.11 5.60
CA LEU A 187 3.47 -15.68 4.20
C LEU A 187 2.45 -16.38 3.30
N LEU A 188 2.17 -17.66 3.57
CA LEU A 188 1.13 -18.40 2.86
C LEU A 188 -0.27 -17.83 3.15
N MET A 189 -0.57 -17.50 4.41
CA MET A 189 -1.86 -16.88 4.79
C MET A 189 -2.03 -15.51 4.12
N ASP A 190 -0.99 -14.68 4.09
CA ASP A 190 -1.03 -13.39 3.40
C ASP A 190 -1.30 -13.57 1.90
N PHE A 191 -0.56 -14.47 1.25
CA PHE A 191 -0.72 -14.80 -0.16
C PHE A 191 -2.14 -15.28 -0.48
N LEU A 192 -2.66 -16.24 0.30
CA LEU A 192 -4.01 -16.76 0.14
C LEU A 192 -5.09 -15.71 0.45
N SER A 193 -4.86 -14.82 1.42
CA SER A 193 -5.81 -13.74 1.73
C SER A 193 -5.98 -12.80 0.54
N ILE A 194 -4.89 -12.42 -0.14
CA ILE A 194 -4.94 -11.55 -1.32
C ILE A 194 -5.70 -12.23 -2.46
N LEU A 195 -5.43 -13.52 -2.72
CA LEU A 195 -6.16 -14.29 -3.72
C LEU A 195 -7.66 -14.40 -3.39
N LEU A 196 -7.98 -14.73 -2.14
CA LEU A 196 -9.36 -14.90 -1.68
C LEU A 196 -10.15 -13.60 -1.79
N LEU A 197 -9.59 -12.47 -1.36
CA LEU A 197 -10.23 -11.16 -1.51
C LEU A 197 -10.51 -10.83 -2.97
N ASN A 198 -9.52 -10.99 -3.85
CA ASN A 198 -9.66 -10.65 -5.27
C ASN A 198 -10.52 -11.65 -6.07
N TYR A 199 -10.69 -12.87 -5.58
CA TYR A 199 -11.59 -13.84 -6.21
C TYR A 199 -13.06 -13.50 -5.93
N PHE A 200 -13.39 -13.06 -4.72
CA PHE A 200 -14.78 -12.86 -4.28
C PHE A 200 -15.26 -11.41 -4.30
N LEU A 201 -14.37 -10.43 -4.10
CA LEU A 201 -14.75 -9.03 -3.90
C LEU A 201 -14.35 -8.15 -5.08
N ASN A 202 -15.13 -7.11 -5.32
CA ASN A 202 -14.82 -6.09 -6.34
C ASN A 202 -13.41 -5.51 -6.14
N PRO A 203 -12.66 -5.18 -7.23
CA PRO A 203 -11.24 -4.83 -7.15
C PRO A 203 -10.89 -3.75 -6.13
N ILE A 204 -11.67 -2.66 -6.06
CA ILE A 204 -11.39 -1.55 -5.14
C ILE A 204 -11.63 -1.97 -3.69
N LEU A 205 -12.65 -2.81 -3.43
CA LEU A 205 -12.93 -3.32 -2.09
C LEU A 205 -11.83 -4.32 -1.66
N ALA A 206 -11.44 -5.24 -2.54
CA ALA A 206 -10.36 -6.19 -2.29
C ALA A 206 -9.04 -5.45 -1.97
N PHE A 207 -8.67 -4.47 -2.79
CA PHE A 207 -7.50 -3.63 -2.55
C PHE A 207 -7.62 -2.86 -1.24
N THR A 208 -8.77 -2.26 -0.94
CA THR A 208 -8.96 -1.47 0.29
C THR A 208 -8.81 -2.32 1.55
N ILE A 209 -9.38 -3.53 1.56
CA ILE A 209 -9.30 -4.43 2.71
C ILE A 209 -7.86 -4.89 2.92
N TYR A 210 -7.16 -5.29 1.86
CA TYR A 210 -5.73 -5.60 1.91
C TYR A 210 -4.91 -4.41 2.42
N PHE A 211 -5.06 -3.24 1.79
CA PHE A 211 -4.27 -2.05 2.07
C PHE A 211 -4.47 -1.56 3.51
N CYS A 212 -5.72 -1.50 3.99
CA CYS A 212 -6.01 -0.97 5.32
C CYS A 212 -5.71 -1.99 6.43
N PHE A 213 -6.11 -3.25 6.27
CA PHE A 213 -6.11 -4.21 7.39
C PHE A 213 -4.92 -5.15 7.41
N LEU A 214 -4.23 -5.38 6.29
CA LEU A 214 -2.98 -6.13 6.27
C LEU A 214 -1.79 -5.16 6.25
N HIS A 215 -1.66 -4.42 5.16
CA HIS A 215 -0.46 -3.63 4.89
C HIS A 215 -0.28 -2.46 5.88
N SER A 216 -1.28 -1.59 6.01
CA SER A 216 -1.21 -0.40 6.89
C SER A 216 -1.08 -0.76 8.37
N ILE A 217 -1.77 -1.82 8.82
CA ILE A 217 -1.65 -2.30 10.22
C ILE A 217 -0.24 -2.85 10.48
N ARG A 218 0.34 -3.61 9.54
CA ARG A 218 1.68 -4.15 9.69
C ARG A 218 2.74 -3.04 9.75
N HIS A 219 2.63 -2.03 8.90
CA HIS A 219 3.47 -0.84 8.97
C HIS A 219 3.29 -0.09 10.31
N SER A 220 2.05 0.04 10.78
CA SER A 220 1.75 0.61 12.09
C SER A 220 2.41 -0.16 13.24
N PHE A 221 2.46 -1.49 13.17
CA PHE A 221 3.19 -2.31 14.15
C PHE A 221 4.69 -2.03 14.14
N LYS A 222 5.32 -1.96 12.96
CA LYS A 222 6.73 -1.60 12.81
C LYS A 222 7.02 -0.25 13.49
N LEU A 223 6.29 0.79 13.10
CA LEU A 223 6.45 2.14 13.66
C LEU A 223 6.21 2.19 15.17
N SER A 224 5.20 1.47 15.66
CA SER A 224 4.92 1.39 17.09
C SER A 224 6.09 0.78 17.88
N ASN A 225 6.73 -0.25 17.33
CA ASN A 225 7.91 -0.86 17.94
C ASN A 225 9.15 0.03 17.85
N GLU A 226 9.29 0.83 16.79
CA GLU A 226 10.36 1.84 16.69
C GLU A 226 10.19 2.97 17.71
N LEU A 227 8.96 3.43 17.93
CA LEU A 227 8.64 4.45 18.93
C LEU A 227 8.94 3.95 20.36
N ASN A 228 8.65 2.69 20.65
CA ASN A 228 8.94 2.11 21.97
C ASN A 228 9.31 0.62 21.92
N LYS A 229 10.61 0.34 21.80
CA LYS A 229 11.17 -1.03 21.75
C LYS A 229 10.90 -1.86 23.01
N LYS A 230 10.67 -1.23 24.17
CA LYS A 230 10.48 -1.92 25.45
C LYS A 230 9.03 -2.32 25.69
N ASN A 231 8.06 -1.56 25.16
CA ASN A 231 6.64 -1.79 25.40
C ASN A 231 5.81 -1.42 24.16
N PHE A 232 5.44 -2.46 23.41
CA PHE A 232 4.65 -2.33 22.18
C PHE A 232 3.31 -1.59 22.39
N ILE A 233 2.59 -1.85 23.49
CA ILE A 233 1.29 -1.23 23.76
C ILE A 233 1.45 0.29 23.94
N LYS A 234 2.49 0.72 24.66
CA LYS A 234 2.80 2.16 24.81
C LYS A 234 3.20 2.77 23.47
N GLY A 235 4.05 2.09 22.70
CA GLY A 235 4.44 2.52 21.36
C GLY A 235 3.27 2.64 20.39
N PHE A 236 2.30 1.72 20.45
CA PHE A 236 1.09 1.74 19.63
C PHE A 236 0.16 2.90 20.00
N LYS A 237 -0.01 3.18 21.30
CA LYS A 237 -0.74 4.38 21.74
C LYS A 237 -0.08 5.66 21.26
N GLU A 238 1.25 5.75 21.33
CA GLU A 238 1.99 6.90 20.80
C GLU A 238 1.83 7.03 19.29
N PHE A 239 1.88 5.92 18.53
CA PHE A 239 1.66 5.90 17.09
C PHE A 239 0.29 6.51 16.76
N LEU A 240 -0.79 6.01 17.39
CA LEU A 240 -2.15 6.50 17.14
C LEU A 240 -2.26 8.02 17.36
N ILE A 241 -1.73 8.52 18.47
CA ILE A 241 -1.78 9.95 18.79
C ILE A 241 -1.00 10.78 17.76
N LYS A 242 0.19 10.31 17.36
CA LYS A 242 1.07 11.02 16.41
C LYS A 242 0.58 10.93 14.96
N ALA A 243 -0.19 9.91 14.60
CA ALA A 243 -0.74 9.73 13.25
C ALA A 243 -1.92 10.67 12.96
N ILE A 244 -2.80 10.89 13.96
CA ILE A 244 -4.06 11.64 13.81
C ILE A 244 -3.92 12.98 13.05
N PRO A 245 -2.98 13.89 13.37
CA PRO A 245 -2.97 15.23 12.76
C PRO A 245 -2.78 15.19 11.25
N LEU A 246 -1.84 14.38 10.76
CA LEU A 246 -1.58 14.27 9.34
C LEU A 246 -2.66 13.45 8.64
N THR A 247 -3.21 12.42 9.28
CA THR A 247 -4.34 11.65 8.73
C THR A 247 -5.59 12.52 8.55
N ILE A 248 -5.91 13.39 9.51
CA ILE A 248 -7.05 14.33 9.37
C ILE A 248 -6.78 15.33 8.25
N LEU A 249 -5.59 15.92 8.20
CA LEU A 249 -5.23 16.89 7.17
C LEU A 249 -5.35 16.30 5.76
N THR A 250 -4.78 15.11 5.53
CA THR A 250 -4.86 14.43 4.24
C THR A 250 -6.29 14.01 3.91
N ALA A 251 -7.07 13.53 4.87
CA ALA A 251 -8.49 13.21 4.67
C ALA A 251 -9.29 14.44 4.23
N VAL A 252 -9.08 15.60 4.85
CA VAL A 252 -9.71 16.86 4.44
C VAL A 252 -9.32 17.24 3.01
N LEU A 253 -8.03 17.13 2.65
CA LEU A 253 -7.57 17.42 1.29
C LEU A 253 -8.18 16.48 0.24
N PHE A 254 -8.34 15.19 0.57
CA PHE A 254 -9.02 14.23 -0.30
C PHE A 254 -10.50 14.57 -0.48
N LEU A 255 -11.20 14.96 0.59
CA LEU A 255 -12.61 15.37 0.52
C LEU A 255 -12.79 16.67 -0.28
N ILE A 256 -11.88 17.64 -0.14
CA ILE A 256 -11.87 18.86 -0.96
C ILE A 256 -11.65 18.48 -2.43
N SER A 257 -10.69 17.61 -2.71
CA SER A 257 -10.41 17.13 -4.08
C SER A 257 -11.62 16.42 -4.68
N LEU A 258 -12.30 15.57 -3.89
CA LEU A 258 -13.52 14.89 -4.30
C LEU A 258 -14.64 15.88 -4.61
N PHE A 259 -14.84 16.90 -3.77
CA PHE A 259 -15.84 17.95 -3.99
C PHE A 259 -15.65 18.67 -5.33
N PHE A 260 -14.41 18.97 -5.71
CA PHE A 260 -14.11 19.59 -7.00
C PHE A 260 -14.25 18.61 -8.18
N LEU A 261 -13.74 17.38 -8.05
CA LEU A 261 -13.80 16.38 -9.12
C LEU A 261 -15.24 15.93 -9.42
N ASN A 262 -16.11 15.86 -8.42
CA ASN A 262 -17.52 15.49 -8.58
C ASN A 262 -18.33 16.54 -9.39
N LYS A 263 -17.77 17.72 -9.67
CA LYS A 263 -18.37 18.69 -10.61
C LYS A 263 -18.14 18.33 -12.08
N TYR A 264 -17.12 17.51 -12.37
CA TYR A 264 -16.69 17.18 -13.72
C TYR A 264 -16.86 15.69 -14.06
N TYR A 265 -16.88 14.83 -13.05
CA TYR A 265 -16.99 13.38 -13.19
C TYR A 265 -18.15 12.86 -12.33
N PHE A 266 -18.74 11.73 -12.74
CA PHE A 266 -19.64 10.97 -11.88
C PHE A 266 -18.95 10.59 -10.57
N LEU A 267 -19.72 10.52 -9.49
CA LEU A 267 -19.21 10.31 -8.13
C LEU A 267 -18.27 9.11 -8.04
N ASP A 268 -18.64 7.97 -8.61
CA ASP A 268 -17.83 6.75 -8.58
C ASP A 268 -16.46 6.94 -9.25
N ASN A 269 -16.46 7.60 -10.41
CA ASN A 269 -15.23 7.92 -11.14
C ASN A 269 -14.37 8.94 -10.40
N ALA A 270 -15.00 9.94 -9.77
CA ALA A 270 -14.33 10.93 -8.94
C ALA A 270 -13.68 10.29 -7.70
N ILE A 271 -14.40 9.40 -7.00
CA ILE A 271 -13.87 8.64 -5.86
C ILE A 271 -12.67 7.78 -6.30
N SER A 272 -12.80 7.04 -7.40
CA SER A 272 -11.70 6.22 -7.94
C SER A 272 -10.47 7.06 -8.26
N LYS A 273 -10.62 8.21 -8.92
CA LYS A 273 -9.53 9.15 -9.20
C LYS A 273 -8.89 9.69 -7.91
N VAL A 274 -9.69 10.10 -6.92
CA VAL A 274 -9.17 10.59 -5.63
C VAL A 274 -8.39 9.49 -4.91
N ILE A 275 -8.87 8.25 -4.91
CA ILE A 275 -8.18 7.11 -4.30
C ILE A 275 -6.83 6.91 -4.99
N PHE A 276 -6.79 6.64 -6.30
CA PHE A 276 -5.54 6.22 -6.95
C PHE A 276 -4.55 7.37 -7.16
N ILE A 277 -5.00 8.54 -7.60
CA ILE A 277 -4.13 9.71 -7.80
C ILE A 277 -3.69 10.26 -6.44
N GLY A 278 -4.61 10.34 -5.48
CA GLY A 278 -4.32 10.78 -4.12
C GLY A 278 -3.31 9.84 -3.44
N LEU A 279 -3.53 8.52 -3.50
CA LEU A 279 -2.56 7.56 -2.96
C LEU A 279 -1.21 7.70 -3.65
N ALA A 280 -1.14 7.78 -4.98
CA ALA A 280 0.12 7.99 -5.68
C ALA A 280 0.86 9.25 -5.20
N SER A 281 0.14 10.36 -5.00
CA SER A 281 0.71 11.63 -4.51
C SER A 281 1.28 11.54 -3.09
N LEU A 282 0.85 10.56 -2.28
CA LEU A 282 1.36 10.29 -0.93
C LEU A 282 2.45 9.21 -0.93
N THR A 283 2.30 8.17 -1.74
CA THR A 283 3.19 7.01 -1.79
C THR A 283 4.58 7.37 -2.31
N PHE A 284 4.69 8.16 -3.38
CA PHE A 284 6.01 8.52 -3.93
C PHE A 284 6.87 9.35 -2.96
N PRO A 285 6.37 10.44 -2.33
CA PRO A 285 7.14 11.16 -1.30
C PRO A 285 7.53 10.25 -0.14
N HIS A 286 6.62 9.36 0.29
CA HIS A 286 6.86 8.41 1.36
C HIS A 286 7.99 7.42 1.02
N ILE A 287 7.91 6.74 -0.13
CA ILE A 287 8.94 5.76 -0.57
C ILE A 287 10.30 6.45 -0.74
N LEU A 288 10.31 7.65 -1.32
CA LEU A 288 11.53 8.44 -1.46
C LEU A 288 12.14 8.77 -0.10
N LEU A 289 11.29 9.14 0.88
CA LEU A 289 11.72 9.40 2.25
C LEU A 289 12.32 8.16 2.92
N GLU A 290 11.67 7.01 2.80
CA GLU A 290 12.16 5.74 3.36
C GLU A 290 13.50 5.34 2.76
N TYR A 291 13.62 5.41 1.44
CA TYR A 291 14.85 5.10 0.73
C TYR A 291 16.02 5.98 1.18
N PHE A 292 15.80 7.29 1.33
CA PHE A 292 16.83 8.20 1.82
C PHE A 292 17.22 7.93 3.28
N LEU A 293 16.28 7.51 4.13
CA LEU A 293 16.60 7.13 5.51
C LEU A 293 17.46 5.87 5.56
N GLU A 294 17.04 4.81 4.88
CA GLU A 294 17.77 3.54 4.86
C GLU A 294 19.21 3.72 4.36
N LYS A 295 19.41 4.49 3.29
CA LYS A 295 20.73 4.77 2.72
C LYS A 295 21.64 5.54 3.69
N ASN A 296 21.09 6.48 4.45
CA ASN A 296 21.88 7.30 5.38
C ASN A 296 22.12 6.61 6.73
N GLU A 297 21.25 5.70 7.16
CA GLU A 297 21.48 4.86 8.35
C GLU A 297 22.49 3.75 8.09
N THR A 298 22.48 3.15 6.89
CA THR A 298 23.47 2.13 6.48
C THR A 298 24.88 2.68 6.27
N GLN A 299 25.04 3.93 5.84
CA GLN A 299 26.35 4.59 5.69
C GLN A 299 27.00 4.99 7.02
N ARG A 300 26.27 4.94 8.14
CA ARG A 300 26.74 5.36 9.48
C ARG A 300 27.05 4.20 10.43
N ASN A 301 26.75 2.96 10.03
CA ASN A 301 27.04 1.74 10.76
C ASN A 301 28.17 0.97 10.07
#